data_AF-A0A2V5VJI3-F1
#
_entry.id   AF-A0A2V5VJI3-F1
#
_cell.length_a   1.000
_cell.length_b   1.000
_cell.length_c   1.000
_cell.angle_alpha   90.00
_cell.angle_beta   90.00
_cell.angle_gamma   90.00
#
_symmetry.space_group_name_H-M   'P 1'
#
loop_
_entity.id
_entity.type
_entity.pdbx_description
1 polymer ?
#
loop_
_entity_poly.entity_id
_entity_poly.type
_entity_poly.pdbx_seq_one_letter_code
_entity_poly.pdbx_strand_id
1 'polypeptide(L)'
;MVGDPKVEAALLPTHLLSSDPKLQRLTASFVRGRFWAKGWDWVDTVELQRWEDEEKIAFLSLLPFTRETWVRAERLLAAKQPAYWNKTSAESYEPNAADLVFAAERLLEYGRTQAALQCLERATHEKQTTPTDLVIRALRENLGSKEPPNTMDQHALIELINWLQGNSETDPEKLFQIEWSYLPLLGRYSGGSPKTLARRLSEDPNFFCEVIRAVFRSKQEKKPEGEPSEERKTIAENAYRLLADWHRPPGCTKEGQFDEAAFKDWLTAVKHSTHESGHFEVAMSQLGQVLPYSPADPYGLWIHKAVAEALNAKDAEAMRSGFTCELFNMRGTHGFTAGKEEREIAAKYREKAEAVENAGYHRLARSLRKVAESYEYDAEREAKRGPFG
;
A
#
# COMPACT_ATOMS: atom_id res chain seq x y z
N MET A 1 31.78 34.75 -17.79
CA MET A 1 31.87 33.71 -18.83
C MET A 1 30.50 33.20 -19.26
N VAL A 2 29.54 33.05 -18.34
CA VAL A 2 28.12 32.81 -18.66
C VAL A 2 27.50 34.13 -19.15
N GLY A 3 27.41 34.35 -20.46
CA GLY A 3 26.76 35.54 -21.03
C GLY A 3 27.35 36.13 -22.30
N ASP A 4 28.48 35.60 -22.82
CA ASP A 4 29.03 36.03 -24.11
C ASP A 4 28.25 35.37 -25.26
N PRO A 5 27.64 36.14 -26.19
CA PRO A 5 26.95 35.63 -27.37
C PRO A 5 27.79 34.66 -28.22
N LYS A 6 29.13 34.82 -28.20
CA LYS A 6 30.05 33.93 -28.92
C LYS A 6 30.11 32.53 -28.31
N VAL A 7 29.97 32.42 -26.99
CA VAL A 7 29.91 31.13 -26.29
C VAL A 7 28.56 30.46 -26.54
N GLU A 8 27.49 31.24 -26.63
CA GLU A 8 26.14 30.74 -26.94
C GLU A 8 26.08 30.14 -28.36
N ALA A 9 26.59 30.86 -29.36
CA ALA A 9 26.66 30.37 -30.74
C ALA A 9 27.63 29.19 -30.94
N ALA A 10 28.63 29.03 -30.06
CA ALA A 10 29.54 27.89 -30.09
C ALA A 10 28.92 26.63 -29.46
N LEU A 11 27.93 26.78 -28.58
CA LEU A 11 27.28 25.66 -27.88
C LEU A 11 25.95 25.24 -28.52
N LEU A 12 25.14 26.20 -28.97
CA LEU A 12 23.79 25.98 -29.47
C LEU A 12 23.69 26.27 -30.98
N PRO A 13 23.04 25.40 -31.78
CA PRO A 13 22.46 24.10 -31.40
C PRO A 13 23.47 22.93 -31.39
N THR A 14 24.69 23.14 -31.92
CA THR A 14 25.65 22.08 -32.31
C THR A 14 25.93 21.02 -31.23
N HIS A 15 25.95 21.40 -29.96
CA HIS A 15 26.28 20.49 -28.86
C HIS A 15 25.06 19.98 -28.08
N LEU A 16 23.83 20.30 -28.49
CA LEU A 16 22.60 19.77 -27.89
C LEU A 16 22.43 18.26 -28.14
N LEU A 17 22.90 17.78 -29.28
CA LEU A 17 22.82 16.39 -29.71
C LEU A 17 24.17 15.66 -29.64
N SER A 18 25.16 16.25 -28.98
CA SER A 18 26.49 15.64 -28.84
C SER A 18 26.40 14.26 -28.19
N SER A 19 27.16 13.29 -28.67
CA SER A 19 27.28 11.97 -28.04
C SER A 19 28.30 11.92 -26.89
N ASP A 20 29.06 13.01 -26.66
CA ASP A 20 29.99 13.12 -25.53
C ASP A 20 29.24 13.51 -24.24
N PRO A 21 29.24 12.67 -23.19
CA PRO A 21 28.56 12.95 -21.93
C PRO A 21 29.02 14.25 -21.23
N LYS A 22 30.28 14.65 -21.41
CA LYS A 22 30.80 15.90 -20.82
C LYS A 22 30.23 17.12 -21.52
N LEU A 23 30.19 17.09 -22.85
CA LEU A 23 29.60 18.17 -23.66
C LEU A 23 28.09 18.25 -23.43
N GLN A 24 27.39 17.11 -23.34
CA GLN A 24 25.96 17.10 -22.99
C GLN A 24 25.69 17.76 -21.63
N ARG A 25 26.43 17.39 -20.58
CA ARG A 25 26.29 17.99 -19.24
C ARG A 25 26.63 19.48 -19.24
N LEU A 26 27.67 19.88 -19.98
CA LEU A 26 28.07 21.28 -20.12
C LEU A 26 26.97 22.10 -20.81
N THR A 27 26.45 21.63 -21.94
CA THR A 27 25.36 22.28 -22.69
C THR A 27 24.09 22.36 -21.84
N ALA A 28 23.71 21.28 -21.17
CA ALA A 28 22.57 21.25 -20.27
C ALA A 28 22.70 22.26 -19.12
N SER A 29 23.88 22.29 -18.47
CA SER A 29 24.16 23.23 -17.39
C SER A 29 24.19 24.68 -17.89
N PHE A 30 24.70 24.92 -19.10
CA PHE A 30 24.68 26.22 -19.73
C PHE A 30 23.25 26.70 -19.98
N VAL A 31 22.40 25.88 -20.62
CA VAL A 31 20.99 26.22 -20.88
C VAL A 31 20.25 26.53 -19.59
N ARG A 32 20.35 25.66 -18.58
CA ARG A 32 19.71 25.86 -17.26
C ARG A 32 20.20 27.13 -16.58
N GLY A 33 21.52 27.34 -16.53
CA GLY A 33 22.11 28.54 -15.92
C GLY A 33 21.75 29.84 -16.67
N ARG A 34 21.65 29.77 -18.00
CA ARG A 34 21.25 30.90 -18.84
C ARG A 34 19.78 31.25 -18.66
N PHE A 35 18.91 30.23 -18.55
CA PHE A 35 17.51 30.39 -18.21
C PHE A 35 17.34 31.00 -16.82
N TRP A 36 18.02 30.49 -15.79
CA TRP A 36 17.93 31.07 -14.44
C TRP A 36 18.37 32.54 -14.39
N ALA A 37 19.32 32.95 -15.23
CA ALA A 37 19.80 34.33 -15.25
C ALA A 37 18.89 35.31 -16.01
N LYS A 38 18.18 34.87 -17.06
CA LYS A 38 17.44 35.77 -17.97
C LYS A 38 16.00 35.36 -18.31
N GLY A 39 15.53 34.23 -17.80
CA GLY A 39 14.17 33.73 -18.00
C GLY A 39 13.74 33.56 -19.45
N TRP A 40 12.45 33.73 -19.69
CA TRP A 40 11.80 33.57 -20.99
C TRP A 40 12.26 34.58 -22.04
N ASP A 41 12.63 35.80 -21.64
CA ASP A 41 13.14 36.81 -22.56
C ASP A 41 14.34 36.31 -23.34
N TRP A 42 15.23 35.56 -22.69
CA TRP A 42 16.35 34.92 -23.38
C TRP A 42 15.90 33.82 -24.33
N VAL A 43 14.99 32.96 -23.91
CA VAL A 43 14.46 31.88 -24.77
C VAL A 43 13.86 32.44 -26.05
N ASP A 44 13.16 33.58 -25.95
CA ASP A 44 12.54 34.25 -27.10
C ASP A 44 13.57 34.93 -28.02
N THR A 45 14.82 35.14 -27.57
CA THR A 45 15.93 35.56 -28.46
C THR A 45 16.56 34.42 -29.26
N VAL A 46 16.31 33.16 -28.88
CA VAL A 46 16.84 32.00 -29.59
C VAL A 46 15.99 31.73 -30.84
N GLU A 47 16.63 31.72 -32.02
CA GLU A 47 15.95 31.50 -33.30
C GLU A 47 15.62 30.01 -33.55
N LEU A 48 14.83 29.40 -32.65
CA LEU A 48 14.46 27.98 -32.68
C LEU A 48 13.78 27.54 -33.98
N GLN A 49 13.19 28.46 -34.75
CA GLN A 49 12.55 28.18 -36.04
C GLN A 49 13.54 27.67 -37.09
N ARG A 50 14.83 27.99 -36.96
CA ARG A 50 15.89 27.58 -37.89
C ARG A 50 16.51 26.23 -37.55
N TRP A 51 16.14 25.66 -36.41
CA TRP A 51 16.74 24.42 -35.90
C TRP A 51 16.00 23.19 -36.41
N GLU A 52 16.68 22.06 -36.40
CA GLU A 52 16.07 20.76 -36.65
C GLU A 52 15.20 20.34 -35.45
N ASP A 53 14.24 19.45 -35.69
CA ASP A 53 13.27 19.10 -34.65
C ASP A 53 13.92 18.37 -33.47
N GLU A 54 14.93 17.52 -33.70
CA GLU A 54 15.67 16.89 -32.60
C GLU A 54 16.38 17.92 -31.71
N GLU A 55 16.90 19.00 -32.30
CA GLU A 55 17.56 20.11 -31.58
C GLU A 55 16.56 20.91 -30.77
N LYS A 56 15.39 21.24 -31.36
CA LYS A 56 14.28 21.88 -30.65
C LYS A 56 13.84 21.05 -29.45
N ILE A 57 13.62 19.74 -29.64
CA ILE A 57 13.22 18.81 -28.58
C ILE A 57 14.30 18.76 -27.48
N ALA A 58 15.58 18.64 -27.85
CA ALA A 58 16.68 18.62 -26.89
C ALA A 58 16.72 19.90 -26.05
N PHE A 59 16.60 21.07 -26.69
CA PHE A 59 16.60 22.35 -26.00
C PHE A 59 15.39 22.55 -25.10
N LEU A 60 14.18 22.28 -25.61
CA LEU A 60 12.94 22.38 -24.84
C LEU A 60 12.94 21.44 -23.62
N SER A 61 13.57 20.26 -23.73
CA SER A 61 13.71 19.31 -22.61
C SER A 61 14.67 19.78 -21.50
N LEU A 62 15.44 20.85 -21.75
CA LEU A 62 16.35 21.47 -20.78
C LEU A 62 15.75 22.72 -20.12
N LEU A 63 14.59 23.17 -20.60
CA LEU A 63 13.82 24.27 -20.02
C LEU A 63 12.91 23.76 -18.89
N PRO A 64 12.37 24.67 -18.05
CA PRO A 64 11.50 24.26 -16.96
C PRO A 64 10.29 23.44 -17.39
N PHE A 65 9.92 22.44 -16.60
CA PHE A 65 8.77 21.59 -16.81
C PHE A 65 7.48 22.28 -16.39
N THR A 66 7.08 23.30 -17.17
CA THR A 66 5.98 24.22 -16.90
C THR A 66 5.11 24.44 -18.15
N ARG A 67 3.92 25.03 -17.96
CA ARG A 67 2.94 25.32 -19.02
C ARG A 67 3.56 26.11 -20.18
N GLU A 68 4.42 27.07 -19.87
CA GLU A 68 5.12 27.93 -20.83
C GLU A 68 6.04 27.14 -21.78
N THR A 69 6.71 26.09 -21.30
CA THR A 69 7.49 25.19 -22.15
C THR A 69 6.56 24.37 -23.03
N TRP A 70 5.47 23.83 -22.47
CA TRP A 70 4.56 22.94 -23.20
C TRP A 70 3.83 23.68 -24.34
N VAL A 71 3.38 24.92 -24.10
CA VAL A 71 2.79 25.78 -25.16
C VAL A 71 3.80 26.07 -26.27
N ARG A 72 5.07 26.30 -25.93
CA ARG A 72 6.14 26.48 -26.92
C ARG A 72 6.43 25.19 -27.69
N ALA A 73 6.47 24.05 -27.00
CA ALA A 73 6.64 22.74 -27.63
C ALA A 73 5.49 22.43 -28.58
N GLU A 74 4.24 22.73 -28.19
CA GLU A 74 3.07 22.57 -29.04
C GLU A 74 3.16 23.40 -30.31
N ARG A 75 3.50 24.69 -30.18
CA ARG A 75 3.65 25.61 -31.31
C ARG A 75 4.80 25.22 -32.25
N LEU A 76 5.94 24.79 -31.71
CA LEU A 76 7.16 24.53 -32.48
C LEU A 76 7.21 23.14 -33.11
N LEU A 77 6.63 22.13 -32.44
CA LEU A 77 6.72 20.74 -32.87
C LEU A 77 5.42 20.23 -33.50
N ALA A 78 4.27 20.89 -33.27
CA ALA A 78 2.96 20.49 -33.78
C ALA A 78 2.70 18.98 -33.57
N ALA A 79 2.60 18.19 -34.65
CA ALA A 79 2.40 16.74 -34.58
C ALA A 79 3.57 15.95 -33.96
N LYS A 80 4.74 16.56 -33.80
CA LYS A 80 5.97 15.94 -33.25
C LYS A 80 6.14 16.14 -31.73
N GLN A 81 5.15 16.74 -31.06
CA GLN A 81 5.10 16.81 -29.59
C GLN A 81 5.35 15.49 -28.84
N PRO A 82 4.93 14.30 -29.32
CA PRO A 82 5.19 13.05 -28.60
C PRO A 82 6.68 12.82 -28.33
N ALA A 83 7.56 13.30 -29.21
CA ALA A 83 9.00 13.16 -29.04
C ALA A 83 9.55 14.04 -27.89
N TYR A 84 8.92 15.18 -27.59
CA TYR A 84 9.23 15.99 -26.40
C TYR A 84 8.81 15.27 -25.12
N TRP A 85 7.55 14.80 -25.05
CA TRP A 85 7.04 14.11 -23.86
C TRP A 85 7.80 12.81 -23.55
N ASN A 86 8.28 12.13 -24.59
CA ASN A 86 9.15 10.96 -24.44
C ASN A 86 10.55 11.30 -23.92
N LYS A 87 11.09 12.49 -24.22
CA LYS A 87 12.48 12.87 -23.90
C LYS A 87 12.61 13.70 -22.62
N THR A 88 11.58 14.46 -22.25
CA THR A 88 11.63 15.33 -21.07
C THR A 88 11.98 14.53 -19.81
N SER A 89 12.84 15.08 -18.96
CA SER A 89 13.16 14.42 -17.69
C SER A 89 11.94 14.36 -16.76
N ALA A 90 10.92 15.21 -17.02
CA ALA A 90 9.74 15.34 -16.18
C ALA A 90 10.13 15.44 -14.69
N GLU A 91 11.25 16.12 -14.40
CA GLU A 91 11.72 16.36 -13.04
C GLU A 91 10.69 17.22 -12.33
N SER A 92 9.72 16.54 -11.72
CA SER A 92 8.60 17.11 -11.00
C SER A 92 9.03 17.80 -9.72
N TYR A 93 10.28 18.27 -9.57
CA TYR A 93 10.79 18.96 -8.38
C TYR A 93 11.13 20.43 -8.63
N GLU A 94 10.77 20.97 -9.80
CA GLU A 94 10.98 22.39 -10.04
C GLU A 94 10.08 23.26 -9.15
N PRO A 95 10.65 24.31 -8.52
CA PRO A 95 9.87 25.28 -7.77
C PRO A 95 8.98 26.03 -8.78
N ASN A 96 7.65 25.94 -8.62
CA ASN A 96 6.59 26.46 -9.51
C ASN A 96 6.04 25.51 -10.59
N ALA A 97 6.04 24.19 -10.38
CA ALA A 97 5.27 23.27 -11.21
C ALA A 97 3.76 23.50 -11.03
N ALA A 98 3.21 24.52 -11.68
CA ALA A 98 1.78 24.66 -11.90
C ALA A 98 1.33 23.62 -12.95
N ASP A 99 0.07 23.21 -12.87
CA ASP A 99 -0.57 22.29 -13.84
C ASP A 99 0.03 20.87 -13.89
N LEU A 100 0.51 20.33 -12.76
CA LEU A 100 1.01 18.95 -12.67
C LEU A 100 -0.03 17.90 -13.09
N VAL A 101 -1.32 18.18 -12.84
CA VAL A 101 -2.43 17.34 -13.28
C VAL A 101 -2.48 17.26 -14.82
N PHE A 102 -2.33 18.39 -15.51
CA PHE A 102 -2.26 18.42 -16.97
C PHE A 102 -1.00 17.71 -17.48
N ALA A 103 0.14 17.90 -16.82
CA ALA A 103 1.37 17.20 -17.18
C ALA A 103 1.18 15.68 -17.07
N ALA A 104 0.55 15.20 -16.00
CA ALA A 104 0.26 13.79 -15.80
C ALA A 104 -0.66 13.23 -16.90
N GLU A 105 -1.70 13.97 -17.30
CA GLU A 105 -2.57 13.57 -18.42
C GLU A 105 -1.77 13.38 -19.71
N ARG A 106 -0.94 14.37 -20.08
CA ARG A 106 -0.09 14.27 -21.28
C ARG A 106 0.93 13.16 -21.19
N LEU A 107 1.56 12.96 -20.05
CA LEU A 107 2.53 11.88 -19.85
C LEU A 107 1.87 10.50 -20.01
N LEU A 108 0.65 10.31 -19.50
CA LEU A 108 -0.11 9.07 -19.70
C LEU A 108 -0.48 8.85 -21.17
N GLU A 109 -0.91 9.89 -21.90
CA GLU A 109 -1.22 9.80 -23.33
C GLU A 109 -0.05 9.26 -24.17
N TYR A 110 1.19 9.50 -23.72
CA TYR A 110 2.41 9.05 -24.39
C TYR A 110 3.09 7.85 -23.71
N GLY A 111 2.41 7.17 -22.78
CA GLY A 111 2.89 5.94 -22.16
C GLY A 111 4.01 6.14 -21.12
N ARG A 112 4.18 7.36 -20.60
CA ARG A 112 5.18 7.72 -19.59
C ARG A 112 4.61 7.64 -18.18
N THR A 113 4.20 6.44 -17.79
CA THR A 113 3.37 6.24 -16.62
C THR A 113 4.07 6.57 -15.30
N GLN A 114 5.36 6.24 -15.11
CA GLN A 114 6.06 6.54 -13.85
C GLN A 114 6.19 8.07 -13.63
N ALA A 115 6.49 8.82 -14.70
CA ALA A 115 6.58 10.27 -14.63
C ALA A 115 5.21 10.91 -14.33
N ALA A 116 4.14 10.36 -14.92
CA ALA A 116 2.78 10.80 -14.60
C ALA A 116 2.43 10.57 -13.12
N LEU A 117 2.79 9.41 -12.57
CA LEU A 117 2.57 9.10 -11.16
C LEU A 117 3.35 10.03 -10.23
N GLN A 118 4.59 10.39 -10.56
CA GLN A 118 5.37 11.39 -9.81
C GLN A 118 4.71 12.79 -9.86
N CYS A 119 4.17 13.19 -11.01
CA CYS A 119 3.44 14.45 -11.12
C CYS A 119 2.17 14.43 -10.26
N LEU A 120 1.43 13.31 -10.26
CA LEU A 120 0.21 13.15 -9.47
C LEU A 120 0.49 13.11 -7.98
N GLU A 121 1.52 12.39 -7.54
CA GLU A 121 1.93 12.33 -6.13
C GLU A 121 2.22 13.75 -5.62
N ARG A 122 3.09 14.49 -6.32
CA ARG A 122 3.37 15.88 -5.95
C ARG A 122 2.13 16.76 -6.01
N ALA A 123 1.28 16.62 -7.03
CA ALA A 123 0.04 17.40 -7.13
C ALA A 123 -0.87 17.17 -5.92
N THR A 124 -0.97 15.92 -5.45
CA THR A 124 -1.75 15.58 -4.25
C THR A 124 -1.11 16.10 -2.97
N HIS A 125 0.22 16.04 -2.85
CA HIS A 125 0.97 16.59 -1.72
C HIS A 125 0.84 18.13 -1.64
N GLU A 126 0.89 18.82 -2.79
CA GLU A 126 0.66 20.26 -2.91
C GLU A 126 -0.83 20.67 -2.84
N LYS A 127 -1.75 19.71 -2.65
CA LYS A 127 -3.20 19.91 -2.54
C LYS A 127 -3.82 20.57 -3.78
N GLN A 128 -3.25 20.31 -4.96
CA GLN A 128 -3.88 20.69 -6.22
C GLN A 128 -5.18 19.89 -6.41
N THR A 129 -6.12 20.42 -7.22
CA THR A 129 -7.36 19.70 -7.55
C THR A 129 -7.04 18.54 -8.50
N THR A 130 -6.88 17.34 -7.95
CA THR A 130 -6.50 16.14 -8.70
C THR A 130 -7.71 15.20 -8.85
N PRO A 131 -8.12 14.85 -10.09
CA PRO A 131 -9.20 13.89 -10.29
C PRO A 131 -8.82 12.47 -9.83
N THR A 132 -9.68 11.83 -9.04
CA THR A 132 -9.46 10.45 -8.55
C THR A 132 -9.35 9.45 -9.70
N ASP A 133 -10.17 9.61 -10.75
CA ASP A 133 -10.14 8.76 -11.95
C ASP A 133 -8.81 8.83 -12.70
N LEU A 134 -8.13 9.99 -12.70
CA LEU A 134 -6.82 10.14 -13.33
C LEU A 134 -5.75 9.34 -12.56
N VAL A 135 -5.78 9.41 -11.22
CA VAL A 135 -4.86 8.63 -10.37
C VAL A 135 -5.10 7.13 -10.52
N ILE A 136 -6.38 6.70 -10.52
CA ILE A 136 -6.74 5.30 -10.75
C ILE A 136 -6.26 4.83 -12.12
N ARG A 137 -6.47 5.63 -13.17
CA ARG A 137 -6.00 5.30 -14.53
C ARG A 137 -4.48 5.15 -14.55
N ALA A 138 -3.74 6.08 -13.97
CA ALA A 138 -2.29 6.04 -13.90
C ALA A 138 -1.77 4.79 -13.17
N LEU A 139 -2.37 4.46 -12.01
CA LEU A 139 -2.00 3.27 -11.24
C LEU A 139 -2.32 1.97 -12.01
N ARG A 140 -3.42 1.92 -12.76
CA ARG A 140 -3.77 0.75 -13.59
C ARG A 140 -2.80 0.56 -14.75
N GLU A 141 -2.52 1.62 -15.49
CA GLU A 141 -1.59 1.57 -16.64
C GLU A 141 -0.18 1.19 -16.19
N ASN A 142 0.21 1.56 -14.97
CA ASN A 142 1.54 1.27 -14.45
C ASN A 142 1.79 -0.23 -14.24
N LEU A 143 0.75 -1.03 -13.97
CA LEU A 143 0.88 -2.49 -13.84
C LEU A 143 1.37 -3.16 -15.13
N GLY A 144 1.07 -2.55 -16.30
CA GLY A 144 1.53 -3.00 -17.60
C GLY A 144 2.74 -2.22 -18.15
N SER A 145 3.32 -1.31 -17.36
CA SER A 145 4.41 -0.46 -17.80
C SER A 145 5.66 -1.28 -18.09
N LYS A 146 6.32 -0.96 -19.21
CA LYS A 146 7.62 -1.51 -19.60
C LYS A 146 8.77 -0.62 -19.13
N GLU A 147 8.49 0.49 -18.45
CA GLU A 147 9.51 1.34 -17.88
C GLU A 147 10.28 0.55 -16.82
N PRO A 148 11.62 0.62 -16.80
CA PRO A 148 12.42 -0.15 -15.85
C PRO A 148 12.00 0.14 -14.40
N PRO A 149 12.04 -0.85 -13.49
CA PRO A 149 11.55 -0.72 -12.11
C PRO A 149 12.26 0.34 -11.25
N ASN A 150 13.30 0.99 -11.78
CA ASN A 150 14.32 1.69 -11.01
C ASN A 150 14.10 3.21 -10.89
N THR A 151 12.96 3.73 -11.36
CA THR A 151 12.69 5.19 -11.41
C THR A 151 11.47 5.65 -10.63
N MET A 152 10.63 4.73 -10.15
CA MET A 152 9.48 5.11 -9.33
C MET A 152 9.69 4.70 -7.88
N ASP A 153 9.56 5.69 -7.00
CA ASP A 153 9.60 5.50 -5.57
C ASP A 153 8.37 4.69 -5.15
N GLN A 154 8.57 3.51 -4.56
CA GLN A 154 7.47 2.74 -3.95
C GLN A 154 6.67 3.61 -2.98
N HIS A 155 7.34 4.59 -2.36
CA HIS A 155 6.70 5.61 -1.55
C HIS A 155 5.62 6.39 -2.31
N ALA A 156 5.89 6.83 -3.55
CA ALA A 156 4.93 7.60 -4.35
C ALA A 156 3.66 6.80 -4.68
N LEU A 157 3.81 5.50 -4.98
CA LEU A 157 2.66 4.62 -5.18
C LEU A 157 1.82 4.50 -3.91
N ILE A 158 2.48 4.32 -2.76
CA ILE A 158 1.82 4.17 -1.46
C ILE A 158 1.11 5.46 -1.07
N GLU A 159 1.73 6.62 -1.27
CA GLU A 159 1.12 7.93 -1.00
C GLU A 159 -0.11 8.18 -1.87
N LEU A 160 -0.07 7.83 -3.16
CA LEU A 160 -1.23 7.94 -4.04
C LEU A 160 -2.38 7.02 -3.61
N ILE A 161 -2.08 5.78 -3.20
CA ILE A 161 -3.10 4.85 -2.68
C ILE A 161 -3.68 5.38 -1.35
N ASN A 162 -2.83 5.86 -0.45
CA ASN A 162 -3.24 6.49 0.81
C ASN A 162 -4.14 7.70 0.57
N TRP A 163 -3.81 8.54 -0.42
CA TRP A 163 -4.61 9.68 -0.83
C TRP A 163 -5.97 9.24 -1.37
N LEU A 164 -6.02 8.23 -2.25
CA LEU A 164 -7.28 7.67 -2.77
C LEU A 164 -8.18 7.13 -1.65
N GLN A 165 -7.61 6.44 -0.65
CA GLN A 165 -8.34 5.92 0.51
C GLN A 165 -8.93 7.03 1.40
N GLY A 166 -8.27 8.19 1.46
CA GLY A 166 -8.72 9.35 2.23
C GLY A 166 -9.72 10.23 1.50
N ASN A 167 -9.92 10.03 0.19
CA ASN A 167 -10.77 10.86 -0.65
C ASN A 167 -12.18 10.26 -0.78
N SER A 168 -13.21 11.02 -0.41
CA SER A 168 -14.62 10.59 -0.44
C SER A 168 -15.20 10.45 -1.85
N GLU A 169 -14.58 11.08 -2.86
CA GLU A 169 -14.98 10.98 -4.26
C GLU A 169 -14.41 9.74 -4.96
N THR A 170 -13.56 8.98 -4.28
CA THR A 170 -12.97 7.76 -4.85
C THR A 170 -14.03 6.66 -4.96
N ASP A 171 -14.17 6.11 -6.17
CA ASP A 171 -14.98 4.92 -6.43
C ASP A 171 -14.45 3.71 -5.63
N PRO A 172 -15.25 3.15 -4.70
CA PRO A 172 -14.81 2.05 -3.83
C PRO A 172 -14.42 0.79 -4.60
N GLU A 173 -15.08 0.48 -5.72
CA GLU A 173 -14.81 -0.73 -6.50
C GLU A 173 -13.51 -0.59 -7.29
N LYS A 174 -13.27 0.59 -7.87
CA LYS A 174 -11.99 0.87 -8.53
C LYS A 174 -10.83 0.85 -7.53
N LEU A 175 -11.03 1.41 -6.33
CA LEU A 175 -10.02 1.39 -5.26
C LEU A 175 -9.75 -0.03 -4.76
N PHE A 176 -10.77 -0.86 -4.61
CA PHE A 176 -10.61 -2.28 -4.28
C PHE A 176 -9.67 -2.98 -5.28
N GLN A 177 -9.88 -2.76 -6.57
CA GLN A 177 -9.04 -3.35 -7.63
C GLN A 177 -7.60 -2.82 -7.56
N ILE A 178 -7.42 -1.52 -7.31
CA ILE A 178 -6.08 -0.93 -7.12
C ILE A 178 -5.37 -1.55 -5.92
N GLU A 179 -6.01 -1.58 -4.75
CA GLU A 179 -5.42 -2.18 -3.54
C GLU A 179 -5.07 -3.65 -3.75
N TRP A 180 -5.90 -4.41 -4.47
CA TRP A 180 -5.62 -5.81 -4.78
C TRP A 180 -4.39 -5.97 -5.68
N SER A 181 -4.26 -5.15 -6.73
CA SER A 181 -3.11 -5.19 -7.63
C SER A 181 -1.80 -4.75 -6.97
N TYR A 182 -1.88 -3.79 -6.04
CA TYR A 182 -0.72 -3.26 -5.32
C TYR A 182 -0.52 -3.86 -3.92
N LEU A 183 -1.24 -4.92 -3.58
CA LEU A 183 -1.19 -5.54 -2.27
C LEU A 183 0.24 -5.91 -1.79
N PRO A 184 1.17 -6.39 -2.65
CA PRO A 184 2.55 -6.63 -2.24
C PRO A 184 3.29 -5.40 -1.70
N LEU A 185 2.84 -4.18 -2.05
CA LEU A 185 3.36 -2.91 -1.56
C LEU A 185 2.60 -2.39 -0.33
N LEU A 186 1.47 -2.98 0.03
CA LEU A 186 0.59 -2.52 1.13
C LEU A 186 0.72 -3.44 2.34
N GLY A 187 1.95 -3.73 2.77
CA GLY A 187 2.22 -4.55 3.94
C GLY A 187 2.40 -3.74 5.22
N ARG A 188 2.35 -4.41 6.37
CA ARG A 188 2.52 -3.77 7.70
C ARG A 188 3.75 -2.85 7.83
N TYR A 189 4.83 -3.08 7.08
CA TYR A 189 6.09 -2.34 7.18
C TYR A 189 6.36 -1.33 6.06
N SER A 190 5.42 -1.15 5.12
CA SER A 190 5.66 -0.33 3.92
C SER A 190 5.14 1.11 4.00
N GLY A 191 4.50 1.51 5.10
CA GLY A 191 3.85 2.83 5.22
C GLY A 191 2.47 2.92 4.55
N GLY A 192 2.02 1.85 3.90
CA GLY A 192 0.68 1.68 3.33
C GLY A 192 -0.09 0.53 3.99
N SER A 193 -1.40 0.50 3.81
CA SER A 193 -2.24 -0.63 4.25
C SER A 193 -3.45 -0.79 3.33
N PRO A 194 -3.98 -2.00 3.11
CA PRO A 194 -5.09 -2.23 2.19
C PRO A 194 -6.43 -2.01 2.91
N LYS A 195 -6.74 -0.74 3.22
CA LYS A 195 -7.88 -0.38 4.09
C LYS A 195 -9.22 -0.79 3.50
N THR A 196 -9.38 -0.67 2.18
CA THR A 196 -10.61 -1.03 1.48
C THR A 196 -10.82 -2.55 1.49
N LEU A 197 -9.76 -3.32 1.19
CA LEU A 197 -9.80 -4.79 1.25
C LEU A 197 -10.04 -5.30 2.67
N ALA A 198 -9.32 -4.75 3.66
CA ALA A 198 -9.47 -5.12 5.06
C ALA A 198 -10.88 -4.83 5.57
N ARG A 199 -11.48 -3.70 5.17
CA ARG A 199 -12.89 -3.39 5.46
C ARG A 199 -13.83 -4.38 4.80
N ARG A 200 -13.62 -4.71 3.52
CA ARG A 200 -14.47 -5.66 2.79
C ARG A 200 -14.44 -7.05 3.44
N LEU A 201 -13.29 -7.51 3.93
CA LEU A 201 -13.18 -8.75 4.70
C LEU A 201 -14.07 -8.74 5.95
N SER A 202 -14.11 -7.62 6.67
CA SER A 202 -14.90 -7.46 7.91
C SER A 202 -16.40 -7.29 7.68
N GLU A 203 -16.80 -6.76 6.51
CA GLU A 203 -18.20 -6.42 6.21
C GLU A 203 -18.90 -7.45 5.32
N ASP A 204 -18.16 -8.17 4.47
CA ASP A 204 -18.73 -9.15 3.52
C ASP A 204 -18.26 -10.58 3.86
N PRO A 205 -19.14 -11.42 4.46
CA PRO A 205 -18.86 -12.83 4.74
C PRO A 205 -18.43 -13.64 3.52
N ASN A 206 -19.00 -13.35 2.34
CA ASN A 206 -18.73 -14.11 1.13
C ASN A 206 -17.31 -13.85 0.65
N PHE A 207 -16.89 -12.58 0.66
CA PHE A 207 -15.53 -12.21 0.30
C PHE A 207 -14.50 -12.86 1.23
N PHE A 208 -14.74 -12.87 2.55
CA PHE A 208 -13.89 -13.61 3.49
C PHE A 208 -13.81 -15.11 3.13
N CYS A 209 -14.94 -15.76 2.86
CA CYS A 209 -14.96 -17.16 2.45
C CYS A 209 -14.22 -17.42 1.13
N GLU A 210 -14.32 -16.52 0.15
CA GLU A 210 -13.57 -16.59 -1.12
C GLU A 210 -12.06 -16.52 -0.89
N VAL A 211 -11.61 -15.58 -0.06
CA VAL A 211 -10.19 -15.43 0.32
C VAL A 211 -9.69 -16.68 1.05
N ILE A 212 -10.49 -17.26 1.96
CA ILE A 212 -10.13 -18.52 2.64
C ILE A 212 -9.97 -19.67 1.63
N ARG A 213 -10.90 -19.82 0.68
CA ARG A 213 -10.86 -20.87 -0.36
C ARG A 213 -9.70 -20.69 -1.33
N ALA A 214 -9.27 -19.46 -1.58
CA ALA A 214 -8.11 -19.17 -2.43
C ALA A 214 -6.79 -19.59 -1.78
N VAL A 215 -6.69 -19.51 -0.44
CA VAL A 215 -5.46 -19.77 0.31
C VAL A 215 -5.37 -21.21 0.80
N PHE A 216 -6.47 -21.74 1.33
CA PHE A 216 -6.49 -23.02 2.04
C PHE A 216 -7.24 -24.08 1.23
N ARG A 217 -6.70 -25.31 1.25
CA ARG A 217 -7.36 -26.45 0.63
C ARG A 217 -8.55 -26.89 1.46
N SER A 218 -9.59 -27.38 0.78
CA SER A 218 -10.76 -27.95 1.46
C SER A 218 -10.41 -29.29 2.09
N LYS A 219 -10.96 -29.59 3.27
CA LYS A 219 -10.90 -30.93 3.85
C LYS A 219 -11.69 -31.98 3.05
N GLN A 220 -12.62 -31.53 2.21
CA GLN A 220 -13.47 -32.39 1.38
C GLN A 220 -12.82 -32.70 0.02
N GLU A 221 -11.74 -31.99 -0.34
CA GLU A 221 -11.06 -32.15 -1.61
C GLU A 221 -10.17 -33.40 -1.60
N LYS A 222 -10.35 -34.27 -2.60
CA LYS A 222 -9.41 -35.36 -2.88
C LYS A 222 -8.20 -34.77 -3.62
N LYS A 223 -7.00 -35.29 -3.33
CA LYS A 223 -5.68 -34.82 -3.81
C LYS A 223 -5.76 -34.01 -5.12
N PRO A 224 -5.19 -32.80 -5.19
CA PRO A 224 -5.28 -31.95 -6.37
C PRO A 224 -4.66 -32.64 -7.59
N GLU A 225 -5.36 -32.57 -8.72
CA GLU A 225 -4.86 -33.00 -10.03
C GLU A 225 -3.96 -31.91 -10.61
N GLY A 226 -2.67 -31.96 -10.26
CA GLY A 226 -1.62 -31.14 -10.88
C GLY A 226 -1.18 -29.90 -10.10
N GLU A 227 -0.19 -29.21 -10.66
CA GLU A 227 0.31 -27.95 -10.10
C GLU A 227 -0.63 -26.78 -10.45
N PRO A 228 -0.87 -25.84 -9.51
CA PRO A 228 -1.65 -24.65 -9.79
C PRO A 228 -0.94 -23.76 -10.81
N SER A 229 -1.72 -23.07 -11.67
CA SER A 229 -1.19 -22.07 -12.58
C SER A 229 -0.52 -20.91 -11.83
N GLU A 230 0.41 -20.21 -12.48
CA GLU A 230 1.08 -19.04 -11.90
C GLU A 230 0.08 -17.96 -11.45
N GLU A 231 -0.97 -17.72 -12.23
CA GLU A 231 -2.05 -16.80 -11.85
C GLU A 231 -2.72 -17.22 -10.52
N ARG A 232 -3.01 -18.51 -10.35
CA ARG A 232 -3.59 -19.03 -9.10
C ARG A 232 -2.62 -18.88 -7.94
N LYS A 233 -1.31 -19.07 -8.16
CA LYS A 233 -0.28 -18.84 -7.13
C LYS A 233 -0.25 -17.37 -6.71
N THR A 234 -0.24 -16.43 -7.65
CA THR A 234 -0.27 -14.99 -7.35
C THR A 234 -1.52 -14.59 -6.56
N ILE A 235 -2.69 -15.10 -6.95
CA ILE A 235 -3.94 -14.86 -6.22
C ILE A 235 -3.86 -15.40 -4.79
N ALA A 236 -3.37 -16.63 -4.61
CA ALA A 236 -3.23 -17.25 -3.30
C ALA A 236 -2.22 -16.51 -2.40
N GLU A 237 -1.10 -16.05 -2.94
CA GLU A 237 -0.12 -15.24 -2.22
C GLU A 237 -0.70 -13.91 -1.76
N ASN A 238 -1.43 -13.21 -2.64
CA ASN A 238 -2.08 -11.96 -2.29
C ASN A 238 -3.18 -12.19 -1.24
N ALA A 239 -4.03 -13.20 -1.41
CA ALA A 239 -5.04 -13.56 -0.44
C ALA A 239 -4.42 -13.90 0.94
N TYR A 240 -3.29 -14.62 0.96
CA TYR A 240 -2.57 -14.92 2.20
C TYR A 240 -2.00 -13.65 2.86
N ARG A 241 -1.35 -12.76 2.09
CA ARG A 241 -0.87 -11.45 2.60
C ARG A 241 -2.01 -10.64 3.20
N LEU A 242 -3.15 -10.58 2.50
CA LEU A 242 -4.33 -9.88 2.99
C LEU A 242 -4.82 -10.42 4.33
N LEU A 243 -4.92 -11.76 4.47
CA LEU A 243 -5.32 -12.39 5.74
C LEU A 243 -4.30 -12.15 6.86
N ALA A 244 -3.01 -12.24 6.56
CA ALA A 244 -1.94 -12.08 7.55
C ALA A 244 -1.86 -10.66 8.11
N ASP A 245 -2.16 -9.64 7.30
CA ASP A 245 -2.16 -8.23 7.71
C ASP A 245 -3.56 -7.71 8.10
N TRP A 246 -4.58 -8.59 8.15
CA TRP A 246 -5.96 -8.21 8.50
C TRP A 246 -6.14 -8.08 10.02
N HIS A 247 -6.32 -6.85 10.48
CA HIS A 247 -6.48 -6.54 11.91
C HIS A 247 -7.81 -5.84 12.23
N ARG A 248 -8.79 -5.89 11.31
CA ARG A 248 -10.11 -5.26 11.50
C ARG A 248 -11.17 -6.33 11.79
N PRO A 249 -11.62 -6.51 13.04
CA PRO A 249 -12.64 -7.50 13.34
C PRO A 249 -13.96 -7.23 12.61
N PRO A 250 -14.72 -8.27 12.23
CA PRO A 250 -16.10 -8.10 11.79
C PRO A 250 -16.94 -7.49 12.92
N GLY A 251 -17.90 -6.64 12.57
CA GLY A 251 -18.68 -5.85 13.53
C GLY A 251 -18.06 -4.51 13.94
N CYS A 252 -16.77 -4.25 13.65
CA CYS A 252 -16.18 -2.94 13.92
C CYS A 252 -16.66 -1.89 12.90
N THR A 253 -17.27 -0.80 13.37
CA THR A 253 -17.68 0.35 12.54
C THR A 253 -16.48 1.23 12.16
N LYS A 254 -16.68 2.23 11.28
CA LYS A 254 -15.60 3.16 10.90
C LYS A 254 -15.13 3.99 12.09
N GLU A 255 -16.02 4.26 13.03
CA GLU A 255 -15.82 5.04 14.24
C GLU A 255 -15.21 4.22 15.39
N GLY A 256 -14.89 2.94 15.16
CA GLY A 256 -14.30 2.05 16.15
C GLY A 256 -15.29 1.50 17.18
N GLN A 257 -16.60 1.69 16.96
CA GLN A 257 -17.64 1.03 17.76
C GLN A 257 -17.83 -0.42 17.31
N PHE A 258 -18.41 -1.25 18.17
CA PHE A 258 -18.69 -2.65 17.87
C PHE A 258 -20.20 -2.87 17.71
N ASP A 259 -20.62 -3.26 16.51
CA ASP A 259 -21.97 -3.69 16.21
C ASP A 259 -22.09 -5.20 16.46
N GLU A 260 -22.71 -5.55 17.58
CA GLU A 260 -22.92 -6.94 17.98
C GLU A 260 -23.78 -7.73 16.99
N ALA A 261 -24.79 -7.09 16.40
CA ALA A 261 -25.72 -7.76 15.49
C ALA A 261 -24.99 -8.07 14.17
N ALA A 262 -24.29 -7.09 13.61
CA ALA A 262 -23.49 -7.28 12.41
C ALA A 262 -22.42 -8.36 12.60
N PHE A 263 -21.74 -8.39 13.76
CA PHE A 263 -20.78 -9.46 14.08
C PHE A 263 -21.43 -10.85 14.11
N LYS A 264 -22.58 -10.98 14.78
CA LYS A 264 -23.30 -12.27 14.92
C LYS A 264 -23.83 -12.78 13.58
N ASP A 265 -24.36 -11.89 12.76
CA ASP A 265 -24.85 -12.22 11.41
C ASP A 265 -23.69 -12.63 10.50
N TRP A 266 -22.60 -11.85 10.50
CA TRP A 266 -21.38 -12.16 9.76
C TRP A 266 -20.82 -13.53 10.15
N LEU A 267 -20.69 -13.79 11.45
CA LEU A 267 -20.19 -15.06 11.96
C LEU A 267 -21.08 -16.23 11.55
N THR A 268 -22.39 -16.07 11.63
CA THR A 268 -23.36 -17.11 11.24
C THR A 268 -23.24 -17.47 9.76
N ALA A 269 -23.16 -16.46 8.89
CA ALA A 269 -22.97 -16.64 7.45
C ALA A 269 -21.65 -17.34 7.12
N VAL A 270 -20.54 -16.93 7.74
CA VAL A 270 -19.22 -17.56 7.54
C VAL A 270 -19.22 -19.01 8.02
N LYS A 271 -19.79 -19.30 9.20
CA LYS A 271 -19.89 -20.69 9.70
C LYS A 271 -20.63 -21.58 8.70
N HIS A 272 -21.78 -21.13 8.20
CA HIS A 272 -22.57 -21.88 7.23
C HIS A 272 -21.77 -22.17 5.93
N SER A 273 -21.25 -21.12 5.29
CA SER A 273 -20.51 -21.23 4.01
C SER A 273 -19.20 -22.04 4.12
N THR A 274 -18.53 -21.99 5.27
CA THR A 274 -17.26 -22.70 5.49
C THR A 274 -17.45 -24.16 5.90
N HIS A 275 -18.58 -24.51 6.51
CA HIS A 275 -18.98 -25.91 6.68
C HIS A 275 -19.25 -26.57 5.32
N GLU A 276 -20.06 -25.94 4.48
CA GLU A 276 -20.40 -26.46 3.15
C GLU A 276 -19.15 -26.67 2.29
N SER A 277 -18.24 -25.69 2.28
CA SER A 277 -17.03 -25.77 1.47
C SER A 277 -15.88 -26.59 2.11
N GLY A 278 -16.02 -27.05 3.35
CA GLY A 278 -14.99 -27.85 4.05
C GLY A 278 -13.79 -27.05 4.59
N HIS A 279 -13.97 -25.74 4.83
CA HIS A 279 -12.93 -24.81 5.33
C HIS A 279 -13.19 -24.31 6.76
N PHE A 280 -14.18 -24.85 7.47
CA PHE A 280 -14.62 -24.33 8.77
C PHE A 280 -13.48 -24.09 9.77
N GLU A 281 -12.64 -25.09 10.03
CA GLU A 281 -11.58 -24.95 11.05
C GLU A 281 -10.55 -23.87 10.69
N VAL A 282 -10.10 -23.82 9.43
CA VAL A 282 -9.13 -22.81 8.99
C VAL A 282 -9.75 -21.41 9.01
N ALA A 283 -11.00 -21.27 8.58
CA ALA A 283 -11.74 -20.02 8.63
C ALA A 283 -11.93 -19.51 10.07
N MET A 284 -12.33 -20.40 10.98
CA MET A 284 -12.50 -20.04 12.38
C MET A 284 -11.17 -19.69 13.05
N SER A 285 -10.08 -20.38 12.72
CA SER A 285 -8.73 -20.03 13.19
C SER A 285 -8.29 -18.65 12.71
N GLN A 286 -8.48 -18.34 11.41
CA GLN A 286 -8.17 -17.02 10.85
C GLN A 286 -9.01 -15.91 11.49
N LEU A 287 -10.32 -16.12 11.65
CA LEU A 287 -11.17 -15.18 12.40
C LEU A 287 -10.66 -14.99 13.84
N GLY A 288 -10.30 -16.09 14.51
CA GLY A 288 -9.76 -16.09 15.85
C GLY A 288 -8.57 -15.14 16.02
N GLN A 289 -7.67 -15.10 15.03
CA GLN A 289 -6.49 -14.23 15.04
C GLN A 289 -6.84 -12.74 14.95
N VAL A 290 -8.02 -12.38 14.46
CA VAL A 290 -8.41 -10.96 14.33
C VAL A 290 -9.19 -10.45 15.54
N LEU A 291 -9.87 -11.34 16.27
CA LEU A 291 -10.69 -10.96 17.42
C LEU A 291 -9.97 -10.23 18.57
N PRO A 292 -8.65 -10.40 18.84
CA PRO A 292 -7.95 -9.60 19.84
C PRO A 292 -7.94 -8.09 19.56
N TYR A 293 -8.13 -7.69 18.29
CA TYR A 293 -8.21 -6.28 17.88
C TYR A 293 -9.60 -5.66 18.06
N SER A 294 -10.55 -6.41 18.67
CA SER A 294 -11.87 -5.88 18.99
C SER A 294 -11.79 -4.86 20.13
N PRO A 295 -12.63 -3.81 20.11
CA PRO A 295 -12.68 -2.86 21.23
C PRO A 295 -13.07 -3.57 22.54
N ALA A 296 -12.70 -2.95 23.66
CA ALA A 296 -13.13 -3.42 24.97
C ALA A 296 -14.65 -3.28 25.13
N ASP A 297 -15.22 -4.03 26.07
CA ASP A 297 -16.65 -3.95 26.37
C ASP A 297 -16.99 -2.62 27.06
N PRO A 298 -18.06 -1.92 26.63
CA PRO A 298 -18.48 -0.68 27.29
C PRO A 298 -18.83 -0.84 28.78
N TYR A 299 -19.11 -2.06 29.24
CA TYR A 299 -19.51 -2.35 30.62
C TYR A 299 -18.35 -2.94 31.47
N GLY A 300 -17.11 -2.86 30.99
CA GLY A 300 -15.91 -3.04 31.81
C GLY A 300 -15.16 -4.36 31.64
N LEU A 301 -15.64 -5.27 30.77
CA LEU A 301 -14.84 -6.45 30.40
C LEU A 301 -13.75 -6.04 29.38
N TRP A 302 -12.53 -6.56 29.53
CA TRP A 302 -11.39 -6.21 28.67
C TRP A 302 -11.57 -6.66 27.20
N ILE A 303 -12.55 -7.51 26.93
CA ILE A 303 -12.96 -7.98 25.60
C ILE A 303 -14.45 -7.76 25.43
N HIS A 304 -14.88 -7.34 24.24
CA HIS A 304 -16.30 -7.14 23.94
C HIS A 304 -17.14 -8.38 24.25
N LYS A 305 -18.30 -8.20 24.89
CA LYS A 305 -19.16 -9.31 25.33
C LYS A 305 -19.55 -10.27 24.20
N ALA A 306 -19.94 -9.75 23.04
CA ALA A 306 -20.29 -10.56 21.86
C ALA A 306 -19.11 -11.42 21.36
N VAL A 307 -17.88 -10.90 21.44
CA VAL A 307 -16.67 -11.65 21.08
C VAL A 307 -16.37 -12.74 22.11
N ALA A 308 -16.50 -12.42 23.41
CA ALA A 308 -16.35 -13.40 24.48
C ALA A 308 -17.39 -14.53 24.37
N GLU A 309 -18.64 -14.20 24.04
CA GLU A 309 -19.72 -15.16 23.79
C GLU A 309 -19.38 -16.10 22.61
N ALA A 310 -18.94 -15.54 21.47
CA ALA A 310 -18.52 -16.33 20.31
C ALA A 310 -17.35 -17.26 20.62
N LEU A 311 -16.32 -16.77 21.32
CA LEU A 311 -15.17 -17.57 21.75
C LEU A 311 -15.55 -18.64 22.79
N ASN A 312 -16.57 -18.41 23.61
CA ASN A 312 -17.03 -19.36 24.63
C ASN A 312 -17.96 -20.46 24.07
N ALA A 313 -18.42 -20.32 22.82
CA ALA A 313 -19.28 -21.30 22.17
C ALA A 313 -18.64 -22.69 22.12
N LYS A 314 -19.47 -23.75 22.19
CA LYS A 314 -19.00 -25.14 22.27
C LYS A 314 -18.14 -25.52 21.05
N ASP A 315 -18.53 -25.04 19.87
CA ASP A 315 -17.92 -25.31 18.57
C ASP A 315 -16.74 -24.38 18.22
N ALA A 316 -16.43 -23.39 19.06
CA ALA A 316 -15.41 -22.36 18.78
C ALA A 316 -13.96 -22.79 19.12
N GLU A 317 -13.62 -24.08 19.06
CA GLU A 317 -12.26 -24.55 19.41
C GLU A 317 -11.18 -24.01 18.48
N ALA A 318 -11.38 -24.12 17.17
CA ALA A 318 -10.45 -23.57 16.18
C ALA A 318 -10.33 -22.03 16.30
N MET A 319 -11.45 -21.35 16.58
CA MET A 319 -11.47 -19.90 16.82
C MET A 319 -10.69 -19.50 18.07
N ARG A 320 -10.86 -20.23 19.18
CA ARG A 320 -10.06 -20.02 20.39
C ARG A 320 -8.58 -20.27 20.14
N SER A 321 -8.23 -21.29 19.35
CA SER A 321 -6.83 -21.59 19.00
C SER A 321 -6.18 -20.41 18.26
N GLY A 322 -6.84 -19.90 17.21
CA GLY A 322 -6.40 -18.71 16.48
C GLY A 322 -6.29 -17.47 17.38
N PHE A 323 -7.28 -17.26 18.25
CA PHE A 323 -7.27 -16.16 19.23
C PHE A 323 -6.07 -16.24 20.17
N THR A 324 -5.81 -17.41 20.76
CA THR A 324 -4.65 -17.58 21.65
C THR A 324 -3.33 -17.44 20.90
N CYS A 325 -3.25 -17.92 19.64
CA CYS A 325 -2.08 -17.76 18.79
C CYS A 325 -1.75 -16.27 18.59
N GLU A 326 -2.75 -15.46 18.25
CA GLU A 326 -2.52 -14.04 18.05
C GLU A 326 -2.14 -13.32 19.35
N LEU A 327 -2.74 -13.69 20.49
CA LEU A 327 -2.34 -13.15 21.79
C LEU A 327 -0.85 -13.37 22.09
N PHE A 328 -0.26 -14.47 21.63
CA PHE A 328 1.19 -14.67 21.68
C PHE A 328 1.93 -13.78 20.67
N ASN A 329 1.46 -13.71 19.41
CA ASN A 329 2.09 -12.91 18.35
C ASN A 329 2.16 -11.42 18.70
N MET A 330 1.15 -10.89 19.39
CA MET A 330 1.09 -9.51 19.86
C MET A 330 2.25 -9.12 20.79
N ARG A 331 2.95 -10.09 21.40
CA ARG A 331 4.16 -9.81 22.17
C ARG A 331 5.28 -9.20 21.30
N GLY A 332 5.38 -9.64 20.05
CA GLY A 332 6.47 -9.23 19.16
C GLY A 332 7.87 -9.68 19.62
N THR A 333 8.90 -9.05 19.04
CA THR A 333 10.30 -9.30 19.36
C THR A 333 10.64 -8.76 20.75
N HIS A 334 11.21 -9.61 21.60
CA HIS A 334 11.61 -9.26 22.96
C HIS A 334 13.04 -9.72 23.25
N GLY A 335 13.68 -9.07 24.22
CA GLY A 335 15.01 -9.42 24.70
C GLY A 335 14.99 -10.36 25.89
N PHE A 336 16.16 -10.82 26.32
CA PHE A 336 16.32 -11.66 27.50
C PHE A 336 16.04 -10.88 28.79
N THR A 337 15.17 -11.40 29.65
CA THR A 337 14.78 -10.82 30.94
C THR A 337 14.88 -11.81 32.12
N ALA A 338 15.47 -12.99 31.89
CA ALA A 338 15.55 -14.07 32.88
C ALA A 338 14.17 -14.52 33.39
N GLY A 339 13.16 -14.46 32.51
CA GLY A 339 11.79 -14.87 32.80
C GLY A 339 10.98 -13.84 33.58
N LYS A 340 11.44 -12.59 33.74
CA LYS A 340 10.68 -11.59 34.51
C LYS A 340 9.45 -11.13 33.74
N GLU A 341 9.62 -10.75 32.47
CA GLU A 341 8.52 -10.27 31.63
C GLU A 341 7.47 -11.36 31.41
N GLU A 342 7.90 -12.60 31.20
CA GLU A 342 7.05 -13.77 31.01
C GLU A 342 6.11 -13.97 32.21
N ARG A 343 6.62 -13.83 33.44
CA ARG A 343 5.80 -13.93 34.66
C ARG A 343 4.78 -12.80 34.77
N GLU A 344 5.17 -11.58 34.39
CA GLU A 344 4.25 -10.43 34.37
C GLU A 344 3.14 -10.62 33.33
N ILE A 345 3.48 -11.14 32.14
CA ILE A 345 2.51 -11.45 31.08
C ILE A 345 1.58 -12.58 31.53
N ALA A 346 2.11 -13.65 32.13
CA ALA A 346 1.31 -14.75 32.66
C ALA A 346 0.30 -14.27 33.72
N ALA A 347 0.74 -13.43 34.66
CA ALA A 347 -0.14 -12.85 35.68
C ALA A 347 -1.30 -12.05 35.05
N LYS A 348 -1.01 -11.21 34.05
CA LYS A 348 -2.05 -10.48 33.30
C LYS A 348 -3.05 -11.41 32.61
N TYR A 349 -2.58 -12.51 32.00
CA TYR A 349 -3.48 -13.47 31.37
C TYR A 349 -4.32 -14.27 32.38
N ARG A 350 -3.81 -14.51 33.59
CA ARG A 350 -4.62 -15.09 34.68
C ARG A 350 -5.72 -14.15 35.13
N GLU A 351 -5.42 -12.87 35.34
CA GLU A 351 -6.41 -11.84 35.67
C GLU A 351 -7.49 -11.76 34.58
N LYS A 352 -7.08 -11.71 33.31
CA LYS A 352 -8.01 -11.74 32.17
C LYS A 352 -8.88 -13.00 32.16
N ALA A 353 -8.32 -14.17 32.51
CA ALA A 353 -9.04 -15.43 32.58
C ALA A 353 -10.09 -15.43 33.71
N GLU A 354 -9.75 -14.91 34.89
CA GLU A 354 -10.67 -14.74 36.01
C GLU A 354 -11.82 -13.78 35.67
N ALA A 355 -11.51 -12.65 35.03
CA ALA A 355 -12.52 -11.68 34.61
C ALA A 355 -13.57 -12.30 33.66
N VAL A 356 -13.13 -13.06 32.64
CA VAL A 356 -14.08 -13.71 31.71
C VAL A 356 -14.80 -14.89 32.37
N GLU A 357 -14.18 -15.59 33.32
CA GLU A 357 -14.84 -16.66 34.08
C GLU A 357 -15.95 -16.12 34.98
N ASN A 358 -15.70 -15.02 35.69
CA ASN A 358 -16.68 -14.32 36.52
C ASN A 358 -17.87 -13.82 35.68
N ALA A 359 -17.64 -13.52 34.40
CA ALA A 359 -18.68 -13.19 33.44
C ALA A 359 -19.39 -14.41 32.80
N GLY A 360 -19.02 -15.64 33.19
CA GLY A 360 -19.65 -16.90 32.72
C GLY A 360 -19.00 -17.55 31.50
N TYR A 361 -17.87 -17.03 31.02
CA TYR A 361 -17.18 -17.51 29.82
C TYR A 361 -16.11 -18.57 30.12
N HIS A 362 -16.52 -19.68 30.73
CA HIS A 362 -15.61 -20.72 31.24
C HIS A 362 -14.67 -21.34 30.19
N ARG A 363 -15.11 -21.54 28.94
CA ARG A 363 -14.26 -22.12 27.88
C ARG A 363 -13.18 -21.14 27.44
N LEU A 364 -13.51 -19.86 27.34
CA LEU A 364 -12.55 -18.80 27.04
C LEU A 364 -11.55 -18.65 28.20
N ALA A 365 -12.02 -18.64 29.45
CA ALA A 365 -11.17 -18.61 30.64
C ALA A 365 -10.11 -19.74 30.61
N ARG A 366 -10.54 -20.95 30.27
CA ARG A 366 -9.62 -22.10 30.12
C ARG A 366 -8.54 -21.88 29.07
N SER A 367 -8.90 -21.30 27.91
CA SER A 367 -7.92 -20.98 26.86
C SER A 367 -6.90 -19.93 27.33
N LEU A 368 -7.35 -18.90 28.06
CA LEU A 368 -6.45 -17.86 28.59
C LEU A 368 -5.53 -18.39 29.69
N ARG A 369 -5.99 -19.32 30.52
CA ARG A 369 -5.12 -20.01 31.48
C ARG A 369 -3.99 -20.76 30.80
N LYS A 370 -4.27 -21.45 29.69
CA LYS A 370 -3.22 -22.10 28.88
C LYS A 370 -2.21 -21.10 28.34
N VAL A 371 -2.64 -19.89 27.96
CA VAL A 371 -1.72 -18.82 27.54
C VAL A 371 -0.80 -18.44 28.70
N ALA A 372 -1.36 -18.21 29.89
CA ALA A 372 -0.58 -17.92 31.09
C ALA A 372 0.42 -19.04 31.44
N GLU A 373 -0.03 -20.30 31.46
CA GLU A 373 0.81 -21.47 31.70
C GLU A 373 1.97 -21.59 30.70
N SER A 374 1.75 -21.26 29.43
CA SER A 374 2.82 -21.27 28.43
C SER A 374 3.89 -20.22 28.72
N TYR A 375 3.48 -19.01 29.10
CA TYR A 375 4.42 -17.97 29.51
C TYR A 375 5.17 -18.34 30.80
N GLU A 376 4.53 -19.00 31.76
CA GLU A 376 5.21 -19.48 32.97
C GLU A 376 6.28 -20.53 32.65
N TYR A 377 5.97 -21.45 31.73
CA TYR A 377 6.95 -22.40 31.22
C TYR A 377 8.13 -21.71 30.53
N ASP A 378 7.87 -20.70 29.70
CA ASP A 378 8.91 -19.90 29.05
C ASP A 378 9.76 -19.15 30.10
N ALA A 379 9.14 -18.59 31.14
CA ALA A 379 9.83 -17.91 32.23
C ALA A 379 10.81 -18.84 32.97
N GLU A 380 10.39 -20.07 33.26
CA GLU A 380 11.23 -21.06 33.92
C GLU A 380 12.40 -21.49 33.03
N ARG A 381 12.12 -21.69 31.73
CA ARG A 381 13.13 -22.07 30.75
C ARG A 381 14.17 -20.98 30.59
N GLU A 382 13.76 -19.72 30.56
CA GLU A 382 14.64 -18.58 30.41
C GLU A 382 15.43 -18.27 31.68
N ALA A 383 14.81 -18.37 32.86
CA ALA A 383 15.52 -18.21 34.14
C ALA A 383 16.64 -19.24 34.35
N LYS A 384 16.55 -20.40 33.70
CA LYS A 384 17.59 -21.45 33.72
C LYS A 384 18.68 -21.26 32.65
N ARG A 385 18.55 -20.27 31.76
CA ARG A 385 19.49 -19.98 30.68
C ARG A 385 20.33 -18.75 30.99
N GLY A 386 21.58 -18.73 30.51
CA GLY A 386 22.38 -17.52 30.52
C GLY A 386 21.92 -16.55 29.43
N PRO A 387 22.29 -15.26 29.50
CA PRO A 387 21.97 -14.27 28.46
C PRO A 387 22.56 -14.59 27.07
N PHE A 388 23.42 -15.61 26.96
CA PHE A 388 24.07 -16.07 25.72
C PHE A 388 23.81 -17.55 25.38
N GLY A 389 22.92 -18.24 26.11
CA GLY A 389 22.66 -19.68 25.95
C GLY A 389 22.45 -20.40 27.27
#